data_AF-A0A3M1MPG1-F1
#
_entry.id   AF-A0A3M1MPG1-F1
#
_cell.length_a   1.000
_cell.length_b   1.000
_cell.length_c   1.000
_cell.angle_alpha   90.00
_cell.angle_beta   90.00
_cell.angle_gamma   90.00
#
_symmetry.space_group_name_H-M   'P 1'
#
loop_
_entity.id
_entity.type
_entity.pdbx_description
1 polymer ?
#
loop_
_entity_poly.entity_id
_entity_poly.type
_entity_poly.pdbx_seq_one_letter_code
_entity_poly.pdbx_strand_id
1 'polypeptide(L)'
;MKNLYLTLAVVGALVPYAFFFGFFADQGLTAFVPALFVNGAAAGFTADLLISSLVFWIYLFSRDQGPNPWLYVVLNLTIGLSCALPAYLYAVTRRAEATPATA
;
A
#
# COMPACT_ATOMS: atom_id res chain seq x y z
N MET A 1 14.74 -7.14 10.51
CA MET A 1 14.06 -6.30 9.51
C MET A 1 12.53 -6.27 9.65
N LYS A 2 11.85 -7.36 10.06
CA LYS A 2 10.37 -7.37 10.06
C LYS A 2 9.72 -6.27 10.92
N ASN A 3 10.26 -5.98 12.10
CA ASN A 3 9.68 -4.96 12.98
C ASN A 3 9.67 -3.57 12.32
N LEU A 4 10.71 -3.25 11.53
CA LEU A 4 10.77 -2.01 10.76
C LEU A 4 9.66 -1.97 9.69
N TYR A 5 9.47 -3.05 8.94
CA TYR A 5 8.39 -3.14 7.95
C TYR A 5 7.00 -3.04 8.58
N LEU A 6 6.81 -3.61 9.78
CA LEU A 6 5.57 -3.47 10.52
C LEU A 6 5.33 -2.03 10.95
N THR A 7 6.34 -1.35 11.50
CA THR A 7 6.23 0.08 11.85
C THR A 7 5.91 0.93 10.63
N LEU A 8 6.61 0.70 9.51
CA LEU A 8 6.36 1.41 8.25
C LEU A 8 4.95 1.13 7.69
N ALA A 9 4.42 -0.08 7.84
CA ALA A 9 3.04 -0.38 7.43
C ALA A 9 2.02 0.41 8.25
N VAL A 10 2.24 0.53 9.56
CA VAL A 10 1.37 1.32 10.46
C VAL A 10 1.46 2.80 10.13
N VAL A 11 2.66 3.36 10.00
CA VAL A 11 2.86 4.76 9.62
C VAL A 11 2.25 5.04 8.24
N GLY A 12 2.48 4.14 7.29
CA GLY A 12 1.94 4.21 5.93
C GLY A 12 0.43 4.10 5.86
N ALA A 13 -0.25 3.65 6.93
CA ALA A 13 -1.71 3.69 7.07
C ALA A 13 -2.19 4.95 7.78
N LEU A 14 -1.58 5.31 8.90
CA LEU A 14 -2.01 6.44 9.71
C LEU A 14 -1.86 7.79 8.97
N VAL A 15 -0.77 7.97 8.23
CA VAL A 15 -0.49 9.23 7.54
C VAL A 15 -1.54 9.52 6.45
N PRO A 16 -1.83 8.63 5.49
CA PRO A 16 -2.89 8.87 4.50
C PRO A 16 -4.27 9.08 5.13
N TYR A 17 -4.65 8.27 6.12
CA TYR A 17 -5.96 8.40 6.76
C TYR A 17 -6.15 9.73 7.48
N ALA A 18 -5.10 10.31 8.08
CA ALA A 18 -5.19 11.63 8.69
C ALA A 18 -5.56 12.72 7.67
N PHE A 19 -5.00 12.67 6.47
CA PHE A 19 -5.34 13.61 5.39
C PHE A 19 -6.73 13.32 4.80
N PHE A 20 -7.06 12.05 4.57
CA PHE A 20 -8.35 11.65 4.00
C PHE A 20 -9.52 11.98 4.92
N PHE A 21 -9.37 11.81 6.23
CA PHE A 21 -10.46 12.10 7.17
C PHE A 21 -10.86 13.58 7.14
N GLY A 22 -9.89 14.51 7.16
CA GLY A 22 -10.17 15.93 7.02
C GLY A 22 -10.81 16.27 5.68
N PHE A 23 -10.27 15.71 4.59
CA PHE A 23 -10.81 15.93 3.25
C PHE A 23 -12.26 15.45 3.10
N PHE A 24 -12.57 14.24 3.57
CA PHE A 24 -13.92 13.68 3.46
C PHE A 24 -14.93 14.39 4.36
N ALA A 25 -14.50 14.90 5.52
CA ALA A 25 -15.35 15.71 6.38
C ALA A 25 -15.76 17.04 5.70
N ASP A 26 -14.84 17.67 4.97
CA ASP A 26 -15.07 18.98 4.36
C ASP A 26 -15.69 18.92 2.95
N GLN A 27 -15.24 17.99 2.10
CA GLN A 27 -15.56 17.97 0.66
C GLN A 27 -16.41 16.76 0.25
N GLY A 28 -16.49 15.74 1.09
CA GLY A 28 -17.20 14.49 0.79
C GLY A 28 -16.47 13.57 -0.21
N LEU A 29 -17.04 12.38 -0.40
CA LEU A 29 -16.40 11.30 -1.18
C LEU A 29 -16.35 11.59 -2.69
N THR A 30 -17.34 12.33 -3.21
CA THR A 30 -17.47 12.62 -4.65
C THR A 30 -16.40 13.60 -5.14
N ALA A 31 -15.86 14.45 -4.27
CA ALA A 31 -14.79 15.40 -4.59
C ALA A 31 -13.39 14.76 -4.64
N PHE A 32 -13.24 13.52 -4.17
CA PHE A 32 -11.94 12.88 -4.00
C PHE A 32 -11.18 12.70 -5.32
N VAL A 33 -11.82 12.11 -6.33
CA VAL A 33 -11.18 11.84 -7.62
C VAL A 33 -10.80 13.15 -8.33
N PRO A 34 -11.68 14.16 -8.44
CA PRO A 34 -11.27 15.47 -8.98
C PRO A 34 -10.11 16.12 -8.22
N ALA A 35 -10.07 16.00 -6.89
CA ALA A 35 -9.02 16.61 -6.07
C ALA A 35 -7.63 16.00 -6.32
N LEU A 36 -7.54 14.70 -6.65
CA LEU A 36 -6.28 14.05 -7.02
C LEU A 36 -5.67 14.63 -8.31
N PHE A 37 -6.49 15.25 -9.16
CA PHE A 37 -6.07 15.84 -10.44
C PHE A 37 -6.29 17.36 -10.49
N VAL A 38 -6.37 18.03 -9.34
CA VAL A 38 -6.66 19.47 -9.25
C VAL A 38 -5.59 20.36 -9.90
N ASN A 39 -4.35 19.88 -9.98
CA ASN A 39 -3.25 20.56 -10.65
C ASN A 39 -2.21 19.55 -11.17
N GLY A 40 -1.25 20.03 -11.96
CA GLY A 40 -0.23 19.17 -12.58
C GLY A 40 0.66 18.40 -11.60
N ALA A 41 0.97 18.98 -10.43
CA ALA A 41 1.79 18.30 -9.42
C ALA A 41 1.00 17.18 -8.74
N ALA A 42 -0.24 17.45 -8.32
CA ALA A 42 -1.13 16.44 -7.73
C ALA A 42 -1.41 15.30 -8.71
N ALA A 43 -1.67 15.64 -9.98
CA ALA A 43 -1.85 14.66 -11.05
C ALA A 43 -0.59 13.80 -11.25
N GLY A 44 0.60 14.41 -11.24
CA GLY A 44 1.88 13.71 -11.34
C GLY A 44 2.11 12.71 -10.21
N PHE A 45 1.89 13.12 -8.95
CA PHE A 45 1.98 12.22 -7.79
C PHE A 45 0.94 11.10 -7.85
N THR A 46 -0.29 11.42 -8.26
CA THR A 46 -1.35 10.41 -8.41
C THR A 46 -0.97 9.38 -9.48
N ALA A 47 -0.47 9.83 -10.64
CA ALA A 47 -0.03 8.94 -11.70
C ALA A 47 1.13 8.03 -11.26
N ASP A 48 2.12 8.58 -10.55
CA ASP A 48 3.24 7.81 -10.00
C ASP A 48 2.77 6.71 -9.03
N LEU A 49 1.83 7.03 -8.13
CA LEU A 49 1.23 6.07 -7.21
C LEU A 49 0.41 4.99 -7.92
N LEU A 50 -0.35 5.34 -8.96
CA LEU A 50 -1.14 4.38 -9.74
C LEU A 50 -0.24 3.43 -10.52
N ILE A 51 0.80 3.93 -11.18
CA ILE A 51 1.77 3.12 -11.91
C ILE A 51 2.52 2.20 -10.95
N SER A 52 3.02 2.73 -9.83
CA SER A 52 3.72 1.95 -8.81
C SER A 52 2.82 0.86 -8.20
N SER A 53 1.53 1.16 -7.99
CA SER A 53 0.54 0.19 -7.52
C SER A 53 0.30 -0.91 -8.54
N LEU A 54 0.18 -0.58 -9.84
CA LEU A 54 0.02 -1.55 -10.90
C LEU A 54 1.24 -2.50 -10.99
N VAL A 55 2.45 -1.94 -10.98
CA VAL A 55 3.69 -2.72 -10.98
C VAL A 55 3.75 -3.63 -9.75
N PHE A 56 3.35 -3.13 -8.57
CA PHE A 56 3.28 -3.92 -7.35
C PHE A 56 2.28 -5.08 -7.47
N TRP A 57 1.11 -4.87 -8.07
CA TRP A 57 0.15 -5.96 -8.29
C TRP A 57 0.70 -7.03 -9.23
N ILE A 58 1.31 -6.64 -10.35
CA ILE A 58 1.97 -7.57 -11.27
C ILE A 58 3.03 -8.40 -10.52
N TYR A 59 3.84 -7.73 -9.69
CA TYR A 59 4.83 -8.40 -8.85
C TYR A 59 4.21 -9.40 -7.87
N LEU A 60 3.11 -9.05 -7.21
CA LEU A 60 2.38 -9.93 -6.28
C LEU A 60 1.88 -11.20 -6.99
N PHE A 61 1.29 -11.06 -8.18
CA PHE A 61 0.75 -12.18 -8.95
C PHE A 61 1.83 -13.02 -9.64
N SER A 62 3.02 -12.47 -9.88
CA SER A 62 4.14 -13.20 -10.48
C SER A 62 4.82 -14.19 -9.53
N ARG A 63 4.47 -14.22 -8.24
CA ARG A 63 5.11 -15.11 -7.25
C ARG A 63 4.25 -16.32 -6.90
N ASP A 64 4.72 -17.50 -7.28
CA ASP A 64 4.05 -18.77 -6.96
C ASP A 64 4.14 -19.14 -5.48
N GLN A 65 5.22 -18.75 -4.79
CA GLN A 65 5.46 -19.09 -3.37
C GLN A 65 5.36 -17.87 -2.43
N GLY A 66 4.40 -16.97 -2.69
CA GLY A 66 4.19 -15.74 -1.93
C GLY A 66 3.04 -15.80 -0.90
N PRO A 67 2.95 -14.81 0.01
CA PRO A 67 1.71 -14.49 0.73
C PRO A 67 0.54 -14.28 -0.25
N ASN A 68 -0.70 -14.52 0.19
CA ASN A 68 -1.87 -14.35 -0.68
C ASN A 68 -1.93 -12.92 -1.26
N PRO A 69 -1.83 -12.73 -2.60
CA PRO A 69 -1.69 -11.43 -3.22
C PRO A 69 -2.93 -10.53 -3.01
N TRP A 70 -4.13 -11.13 -2.95
CA TRP A 70 -5.39 -10.39 -2.84
C TRP A 70 -5.49 -9.54 -1.59
N LEU A 71 -4.90 -9.97 -0.47
CA LEU A 71 -4.88 -9.19 0.76
C LEU A 71 -4.18 -7.84 0.54
N TYR A 72 -3.04 -7.84 -0.16
CA TYR A 72 -2.24 -6.65 -0.39
C TYR A 72 -2.82 -5.74 -1.47
N VAL A 73 -3.55 -6.31 -2.44
CA VAL A 73 -4.36 -5.53 -3.39
C VAL A 73 -5.44 -4.75 -2.64
N VAL A 74 -6.19 -5.41 -1.72
CA VAL A 74 -7.21 -4.73 -0.91
C VAL A 74 -6.60 -3.65 -0.02
N LEU A 75 -5.46 -3.92 0.64
CA LEU A 75 -4.75 -2.90 1.42
C LEU A 75 -4.33 -1.70 0.56
N ASN A 76 -3.84 -1.96 -0.66
CA ASN A 76 -3.41 -0.89 -1.56
C ASN A 76 -4.59 -0.02 -2.02
N LEU A 77 -5.75 -0.61 -2.28
CA LEU A 77 -6.97 0.11 -2.68
C LEU A 77 -7.62 0.88 -1.53
N THR A 78 -7.57 0.34 -0.32
CA THR A 78 -8.26 0.93 0.86
C THR A 78 -7.40 1.94 1.60
N ILE A 79 -6.09 1.74 1.65
CA ILE A 79 -5.16 2.56 2.44
C ILE A 79 -4.14 3.26 1.54
N GLY A 80 -3.54 2.50 0.62
CA GLY A 80 -2.50 2.99 -0.28
C GLY A 80 -1.28 2.10 -0.35
N LEU A 81 -0.42 2.36 -1.34
CA LEU A 81 0.82 1.61 -1.57
C LEU A 81 1.80 1.69 -0.39
N SER A 82 1.82 2.84 0.29
CA SER A 82 2.64 3.11 1.49
C SER A 82 2.39 2.12 2.62
N CYS A 83 1.19 1.55 2.75
CA CYS A 83 0.88 0.52 3.73
C CYS A 83 1.04 -0.89 3.16
N ALA A 84 0.52 -1.11 1.95
CA ALA A 84 0.48 -2.44 1.34
C ALA A 84 1.86 -3.04 1.09
N LEU A 85 2.82 -2.23 0.63
CA LEU A 85 4.18 -2.70 0.32
C LEU A 85 4.94 -3.12 1.60
N PRO A 86 5.06 -2.30 2.66
CA PRO A 86 5.69 -2.74 3.91
C PRO A 86 4.97 -3.93 4.56
N ALA A 87 3.63 -3.98 4.51
CA ALA A 87 2.86 -5.12 5.02
C ALA A 87 3.21 -6.42 4.28
N TYR A 88 3.40 -6.35 2.96
CA TYR A 88 3.85 -7.47 2.15
C TYR A 88 5.27 -7.92 2.52
N LEU A 89 6.22 -6.98 2.62
CA LEU A 89 7.60 -7.29 3.01
C LEU A 89 7.69 -7.91 4.41
N TYR A 90 6.86 -7.44 5.35
CA TYR A 90 6.72 -8.04 6.68
C TYR A 90 6.29 -9.50 6.59
N ALA A 91 5.26 -9.80 5.80
CA ALA A 91 4.73 -11.16 5.68
C ALA A 91 5.72 -12.12 5.01
N VAL A 92 6.43 -11.66 3.98
CA VAL A 92 7.51 -12.43 3.34
C VAL A 92 8.62 -12.74 4.34
N THR A 93 9.08 -11.72 5.09
CA THR A 93 10.16 -11.89 6.08
C THR A 93 9.74 -12.83 7.21
N ARG A 94 8.50 -12.68 7.72
CA ARG A 94 7.95 -13.53 8.78
C ARG A 94 7.85 -14.99 8.34
N ARG A 95 7.47 -15.24 7.08
CA ARG A 95 7.41 -16.60 6.52
C ARG A 95 8.80 -17.22 6.37
N ALA A 96 9.77 -16.45 5.90
CA ALA A 96 11.16 -16.93 5.80
C ALA A 96 11.74 -17.31 7.16
N GLU A 97 11.41 -16.58 8.23
CA GLU A 97 11.81 -16.93 9.61
C GLU A 97 11.07 -18.17 10.16
N ALA A 98 9.86 -18.46 9.68
CA ALA A 98 9.01 -19.54 10.17
C ALA A 98 9.30 -20.91 9.52
N THR A 99 10.06 -20.94 8.42
CA THR A 99 10.58 -22.17 7.82
C THR A 99 12.00 -22.37 8.33
N PRO A 100 12.24 -23.17 9.38
CA PRO A 100 13.60 -23.51 9.78
C PRO A 100 14.24 -24.27 8.63
N ALA A 101 15.51 -24.01 8.36
CA ALA A 101 16.28 -24.82 7.43
C ALA A 101 16.27 -26.27 7.90
N THR A 102 15.40 -27.11 7.32
CA THR A 102 15.65 -28.54 7.26
C THR A 102 16.71 -28.74 6.18
N ALA A 103 17.97 -28.67 6.60
CA ALA A 103 19.14 -29.16 5.88
C ALA A 103 20.07 -29.83 6.89
#